data_AF-A0A1W2BKC4-F1
#
_entry.id   AF-A0A1W2BKC4-F1
#
_cell.length_a   1.000
_cell.length_b   1.000
_cell.length_c   1.000
_cell.angle_alpha   90.00
_cell.angle_beta   90.00
_cell.angle_gamma   90.00
#
_symmetry.space_group_name_H-M   'P 1'
#
loop_
_entity.id
_entity.type
_entity.pdbx_description
1 polymer ?
#
loop_
_entity_poly.entity_id
_entity_poly.type
_entity_poly.pdbx_seq_one_letter_code
_entity_poly.pdbx_strand_id
1 'polypeptide(L)'
;MDTVEVSFPGLGWIFHVSPVAFKIGSFEVYWYGLIISLGMVLCVALALRHAQANKFSKDLVYDILLVSLPSALIGARLYYVICEWDYYSKDFSKIFDTRGGGLAVYGGIAGAFIGAFIMLRIRKIPYSTCADYCIPYIPLGQAIGRWGNFFNQEAFGTTTNLPWGMTSATVQRYLSSNCPNLDPNMPVHPTFLYESIWDLVMFFILLKVRKHSKRPFETLCVYMIGYGFVRFLIEGLRTDSLYIGHTNIRTSQALSMILVFFGLIYIIYVHYKETKRLPLPAKCFAAEESRAAASAASTEKKTDAETEAVSEASSEEDPSKEAKTE
;
A
#
# COMPACT_ATOMS: atom_id res chain seq x y z
N MET A 1 -3.45 29.56 -7.31
CA MET A 1 -3.05 28.61 -6.24
C MET A 1 -1.63 28.96 -5.90
N ASP A 2 -1.33 29.15 -4.62
CA ASP A 2 0.04 29.48 -4.21
C ASP A 2 0.91 28.25 -4.42
N THR A 3 1.92 28.41 -5.25
CA THR A 3 2.93 27.38 -5.53
C THR A 3 4.21 27.74 -4.79
N VAL A 4 4.88 26.74 -4.23
CA VAL A 4 6.20 26.89 -3.64
C VAL A 4 7.23 26.32 -4.62
N GLU A 5 8.33 27.05 -4.79
CA GLU A 5 9.48 26.57 -5.54
C GLU A 5 10.24 25.53 -4.70
N VAL A 6 10.41 24.35 -5.29
CA VAL A 6 11.26 23.27 -4.78
C VAL A 6 12.40 23.08 -5.76
N SER A 7 13.63 23.25 -5.29
CA SER A 7 14.84 23.20 -6.11
C SER A 7 15.76 22.08 -5.67
N PHE A 8 16.48 21.52 -6.64
CA PHE A 8 17.60 20.60 -6.43
C PHE A 8 18.85 21.25 -7.02
N PRO A 9 19.55 22.14 -6.27
CA PRO A 9 20.55 23.03 -6.84
C PRO A 9 21.69 22.30 -7.54
N GLY A 10 22.17 21.18 -7.00
CA GLY A 10 23.25 20.40 -7.60
C GLY A 10 22.85 19.62 -8.86
N LEU A 11 21.55 19.47 -9.14
CA LEU A 11 21.02 18.88 -10.37
C LEU A 11 20.48 19.93 -11.36
N GLY A 12 20.34 21.18 -10.92
CA GLY A 12 19.73 22.26 -11.71
C GLY A 12 18.23 22.07 -11.95
N TRP A 13 17.54 21.25 -11.15
CA TRP A 13 16.09 21.03 -11.30
C TRP A 13 15.30 21.98 -10.42
N ILE A 14 14.24 22.55 -10.98
CA ILE A 14 13.33 23.47 -10.29
C ILE A 14 11.90 23.03 -10.60
N PHE A 15 11.09 22.93 -9.55
CA PHE A 15 9.68 22.54 -9.62
C PHE A 15 8.83 23.55 -8.86
N HIS A 16 7.68 23.92 -9.42
CA HIS A 16 6.68 24.70 -8.71
C HIS A 16 5.54 23.79 -8.29
N VAL A 17 5.42 23.55 -6.98
CA VAL A 17 4.46 22.59 -6.42
C VAL A 17 3.46 23.29 -5.51
N SER A 18 2.23 22.77 -5.45
CA SER A 18 1.23 23.18 -4.49
C SER A 18 0.72 21.93 -3.76
N PRO A 19 0.43 21.97 -2.44
CA PRO A 19 -0.21 20.85 -1.75
C PRO A 19 -1.62 20.55 -2.29
N VAL A 20 -2.31 21.59 -2.75
CA VAL A 20 -3.67 21.51 -3.33
C VAL A 20 -3.56 21.15 -4.81
N ALA A 21 -4.19 20.04 -5.20
CA ALA A 21 -4.25 19.57 -6.57
C ALA A 21 -5.27 20.36 -7.39
N PHE A 22 -6.50 20.49 -6.87
CA PHE A 22 -7.56 21.28 -7.48
C PHE A 22 -8.63 21.66 -6.46
N LYS A 23 -9.50 22.61 -6.81
CA LYS A 23 -10.63 23.02 -5.98
C LYS A 23 -11.95 22.68 -6.68
N ILE A 24 -12.93 22.19 -5.92
CA ILE A 24 -14.32 22.05 -6.36
C ILE A 24 -15.15 22.99 -5.49
N GLY A 25 -15.46 24.19 -5.99
CA GLY A 25 -16.08 25.24 -5.18
C GLY A 25 -15.17 25.66 -4.02
N SER A 26 -15.65 25.53 -2.78
CA SER A 26 -14.87 25.76 -1.56
C SER A 26 -14.08 24.54 -1.08
N PHE A 27 -14.26 23.38 -1.71
CA PHE A 27 -13.60 22.15 -1.30
C PHE A 27 -12.23 22.01 -1.97
N GLU A 28 -11.18 21.88 -1.16
CA GLU A 28 -9.80 21.69 -1.64
C GLU A 28 -9.44 20.20 -1.67
N VAL A 29 -8.98 19.73 -2.81
CA VAL A 29 -8.49 18.37 -2.99
C VAL A 29 -6.97 18.39 -2.98
N TYR A 30 -6.37 17.63 -2.06
CA TYR A 30 -4.93 17.62 -1.83
C TYR A 30 -4.23 16.50 -2.61
N TRP A 31 -3.04 16.77 -3.15
CA TRP A 31 -2.22 15.76 -3.84
C TRP A 31 -1.92 14.57 -2.95
N TYR A 32 -1.67 14.80 -1.67
CA TYR A 32 -1.37 13.75 -0.70
C TYR A 32 -2.45 12.66 -0.66
N GLY A 33 -3.72 13.06 -0.60
CA GLY A 33 -4.85 12.14 -0.62
C GLY A 33 -4.97 11.39 -1.95
N LEU A 34 -4.84 12.11 -3.07
CA LEU A 34 -4.93 11.51 -4.41
C LEU A 34 -3.83 10.46 -4.65
N ILE A 35 -2.59 10.77 -4.26
CA ILE A 35 -1.43 9.89 -4.43
C ILE A 35 -1.60 8.61 -3.58
N ILE A 36 -2.04 8.74 -2.34
CA ILE A 36 -2.30 7.58 -1.47
C ILE A 36 -3.44 6.72 -2.02
N SER A 37 -4.55 7.35 -2.44
CA SER A 37 -5.67 6.63 -3.05
C SER A 37 -5.25 5.90 -4.32
N LEU A 38 -4.45 6.54 -5.18
CA LEU A 38 -3.90 5.92 -6.38
C LEU A 38 -2.99 4.75 -6.03
N GLY A 39 -2.08 4.91 -5.06
CA GLY A 39 -1.20 3.85 -4.58
C GLY A 39 -2.00 2.64 -4.08
N MET A 40 -3.04 2.89 -3.27
CA MET A 40 -3.94 1.84 -2.79
C MET A 40 -4.65 1.11 -3.93
N VAL A 41 -5.23 1.84 -4.89
CA VAL A 41 -5.91 1.24 -6.06
C VAL A 41 -4.94 0.39 -6.87
N LEU A 42 -3.71 0.86 -7.12
CA LEU A 42 -2.69 0.11 -7.83
C LEU A 42 -2.27 -1.16 -7.09
N CYS A 43 -2.08 -1.09 -5.77
CA CYS A 43 -1.76 -2.25 -4.95
C CYS A 43 -2.86 -3.32 -5.01
N VAL A 44 -4.13 -2.89 -4.90
CA VAL A 44 -5.29 -3.80 -5.02
C VAL A 44 -5.39 -4.38 -6.43
N ALA A 45 -5.26 -3.56 -7.47
CA ALA A 45 -5.33 -4.01 -8.86
C ALA A 45 -4.25 -5.05 -9.17
N LEU A 46 -3.01 -4.84 -8.70
CA LEU A 46 -1.92 -5.79 -8.84
C LEU A 46 -2.13 -7.06 -8.01
N ALA A 47 -2.65 -6.93 -6.78
CA ALA A 47 -3.02 -8.08 -5.95
C ALA A 47 -4.14 -8.92 -6.59
N LEU A 48 -5.08 -8.32 -7.31
CA LEU A 48 -6.11 -9.05 -8.03
C LEU A 48 -5.58 -9.66 -9.33
N ARG A 49 -4.76 -8.91 -10.08
CA ARG A 49 -4.15 -9.35 -11.34
C ARG A 49 -3.26 -10.58 -11.14
N HIS A 50 -2.50 -10.63 -10.04
CA HIS A 50 -1.60 -11.73 -9.76
C HIS A 50 -2.21 -12.86 -8.92
N ALA A 51 -3.49 -12.77 -8.52
CA ALA A 51 -4.12 -13.75 -7.64
C ALA A 51 -4.02 -15.16 -8.21
N GLN A 52 -4.51 -15.37 -9.43
CA GLN A 52 -4.54 -16.69 -10.07
C GLN A 52 -3.14 -17.29 -10.26
N ALA A 53 -2.17 -16.48 -10.70
CA ALA A 53 -0.78 -16.91 -10.88
C ALA A 53 -0.10 -17.36 -9.56
N ASN A 54 -0.63 -16.93 -8.41
CA ASN A 54 -0.13 -17.31 -7.09
C ASN A 54 -1.06 -18.33 -6.39
N LYS A 55 -1.99 -18.95 -7.13
CA LYS A 55 -3.01 -19.85 -6.56
C LYS A 55 -3.81 -19.16 -5.46
N PHE A 56 -4.29 -17.95 -5.71
CA PHE A 56 -5.21 -17.21 -4.84
C PHE A 56 -6.52 -16.94 -5.59
N SER A 57 -7.63 -17.02 -4.87
CA SER A 57 -8.91 -16.57 -5.41
C SER A 57 -9.04 -15.06 -5.29
N LYS A 58 -9.60 -14.43 -6.33
CA LYS A 58 -9.93 -12.99 -6.29
C LYS A 58 -10.94 -12.66 -5.19
N ASP A 59 -11.90 -13.55 -4.95
CA ASP A 59 -12.90 -13.39 -3.88
C ASP A 59 -12.22 -13.31 -2.50
N LEU A 60 -11.22 -14.16 -2.25
CA LEU A 60 -10.44 -14.10 -1.00
C LEU A 60 -9.67 -12.78 -0.86
N VAL A 61 -9.13 -12.23 -1.96
CA VAL A 61 -8.45 -10.93 -1.94
C VAL A 61 -9.44 -9.80 -1.63
N TYR A 62 -10.64 -9.83 -2.22
CA TYR A 62 -11.71 -8.89 -1.89
C TYR A 62 -12.16 -9.01 -0.44
N ASP A 63 -12.34 -10.23 0.07
CA ASP A 63 -12.74 -10.47 1.46
C ASP A 63 -11.69 -9.90 2.45
N ILE A 64 -10.40 -10.10 2.18
CA ILE A 64 -9.33 -9.51 2.98
C ILE A 64 -9.41 -7.98 2.92
N LEU A 65 -9.55 -7.40 1.73
CA LEU A 65 -9.61 -5.95 1.54
C LEU A 65 -10.81 -5.32 2.29
N LEU A 66 -12.00 -5.89 2.09
CA LEU A 66 -13.26 -5.40 2.66
C LEU A 66 -13.30 -5.51 4.18
N VAL A 67 -12.54 -6.43 4.79
CA VAL A 67 -12.41 -6.50 6.25
C VAL A 67 -11.26 -5.61 6.75
N SER A 68 -10.11 -5.62 6.09
CA SER A 68 -8.94 -4.87 6.55
C SER A 68 -9.15 -3.36 6.48
N LEU A 69 -9.84 -2.83 5.47
CA LEU A 69 -10.04 -1.37 5.34
C LEU A 69 -10.88 -0.78 6.48
N PRO A 70 -12.11 -1.27 6.78
CA PRO A 70 -12.87 -0.79 7.92
C PRO A 70 -12.14 -1.03 9.24
N SER A 71 -11.49 -2.19 9.40
CA SER A 71 -10.72 -2.50 10.61
C SER A 71 -9.55 -1.55 10.80
N ALA A 72 -8.91 -1.09 9.72
CA ALA A 72 -7.86 -0.07 9.77
C ALA A 72 -8.41 1.27 10.24
N LEU A 73 -9.57 1.71 9.73
CA LEU A 73 -10.17 2.98 10.17
C LEU A 73 -10.54 2.93 11.66
N ILE A 74 -11.15 1.81 12.09
CA ILE A 74 -11.49 1.58 13.51
C ILE A 74 -10.21 1.56 14.36
N GLY A 75 -9.21 0.79 13.95
CA GLY A 75 -7.94 0.68 14.69
C GLY A 75 -7.20 2.02 14.77
N ALA A 76 -7.16 2.79 13.68
CA ALA A 76 -6.53 4.10 13.63
C ALA A 76 -7.20 5.07 14.60
N ARG A 77 -8.54 5.03 14.68
CA ARG A 77 -9.30 5.86 15.61
C ARG A 77 -9.11 5.43 17.06
N LEU A 78 -9.26 4.13 17.34
CA LEU A 78 -9.12 3.59 18.69
C LEU A 78 -7.73 3.89 19.26
N TYR A 79 -6.68 3.67 18.48
CA TYR A 79 -5.32 3.97 18.92
C TYR A 79 -5.13 5.45 19.24
N TYR A 80 -5.63 6.35 18.38
CA TYR A 80 -5.57 7.80 18.63
C TYR A 80 -6.29 8.18 19.92
N VAL A 81 -7.50 7.64 20.13
CA VAL A 81 -8.31 7.88 21.33
C VAL A 81 -7.62 7.37 22.60
N ILE A 82 -6.94 6.23 22.52
CA ILE A 82 -6.17 5.68 23.64
C ILE A 82 -4.98 6.59 23.98
N CYS A 83 -4.28 7.10 22.97
CA CYS A 83 -3.16 8.02 23.19
C CYS A 83 -3.62 9.36 23.78
N GLU A 84 -4.79 9.85 23.40
CA GLU A 84 -5.37 11.13 23.83
C GLU A 84 -6.50 10.94 24.88
N TRP A 85 -6.39 9.92 25.73
CA TRP A 85 -7.49 9.49 26.61
C TRP A 85 -7.99 10.59 27.55
N ASP A 86 -7.11 11.47 28.03
CA ASP A 86 -7.48 12.60 28.90
C ASP A 86 -8.43 13.60 28.23
N TYR A 87 -8.41 13.68 26.90
CA TYR A 87 -9.34 14.48 26.12
C TYR A 87 -10.68 13.76 25.94
N TYR A 88 -10.66 12.49 25.54
CA TYR A 88 -11.86 11.72 25.18
C TYR A 88 -12.65 11.20 26.38
N SER A 89 -12.00 10.97 27.52
CA SER A 89 -12.66 10.58 28.78
C SER A 89 -13.64 11.63 29.29
N LYS A 90 -13.50 12.88 28.83
CA LYS A 90 -14.39 14.01 29.18
C LYS A 90 -15.64 14.06 28.31
N ASP A 91 -15.61 13.49 27.11
CA ASP A 91 -16.72 13.48 26.17
C ASP A 91 -16.60 12.31 25.19
N PHE A 92 -17.29 11.21 25.52
CA PHE A 92 -17.28 9.99 24.71
C PHE A 92 -17.91 10.17 23.32
N SER A 93 -18.78 11.17 23.12
CA SER A 93 -19.42 11.38 21.82
C SER A 93 -18.41 11.73 20.73
N LYS A 94 -17.31 12.41 21.12
CA LYS A 94 -16.22 12.79 20.22
C LYS A 94 -15.42 11.60 19.70
N ILE A 95 -15.48 10.44 20.35
CA ILE A 95 -14.79 9.22 19.86
C ILE A 95 -15.27 8.87 18.45
N PHE A 96 -16.53 9.12 18.13
CA PHE A 96 -17.13 8.80 16.83
C PHE A 96 -16.97 9.91 15.78
N ASP A 97 -16.51 11.10 16.17
CA ASP A 97 -16.23 12.19 15.23
C ASP A 97 -14.94 11.95 14.47
N THR A 98 -15.06 11.27 13.33
CA THR A 98 -13.95 11.00 12.40
C THR A 98 -13.69 12.15 11.43
N ARG A 99 -14.53 13.19 11.41
CA ARG A 99 -14.41 14.33 10.50
C ARG A 99 -13.47 15.41 11.04
N GLY A 100 -13.37 15.51 12.37
CA GLY A 100 -12.42 16.41 13.05
C GLY A 100 -10.95 15.97 12.98
N GLY A 101 -10.62 14.88 12.29
CA GLY A 101 -9.28 14.29 12.26
C GLY A 101 -9.05 13.30 13.40
N GLY A 102 -7.78 13.07 13.76
CA GLY A 102 -7.42 12.16 14.85
C GLY A 102 -7.44 10.67 14.46
N LEU A 103 -6.63 10.33 13.46
CA LEU A 103 -6.38 8.94 13.04
C LEU A 103 -4.89 8.67 13.17
N ALA A 104 -4.53 7.62 13.91
CA ALA A 104 -3.14 7.21 14.07
C ALA A 104 -2.78 6.08 13.11
N VAL A 105 -1.73 6.28 12.32
CA VAL A 105 -1.27 5.30 11.31
C VAL A 105 -0.94 3.94 11.94
N TYR A 106 -0.29 3.92 13.10
CA TYR A 106 0.03 2.68 13.82
C TYR A 106 -1.22 1.88 14.19
N GLY A 107 -2.26 2.56 14.67
CA GLY A 107 -3.55 1.94 14.93
C GLY A 107 -4.20 1.38 13.68
N GLY A 108 -4.06 2.08 12.55
CA GLY A 108 -4.62 1.62 11.28
C GLY A 108 -3.96 0.36 10.76
N ILE A 109 -2.63 0.29 10.83
CA ILE A 109 -1.87 -0.92 10.48
C ILE A 109 -2.27 -2.07 11.40
N ALA A 110 -2.27 -1.87 12.72
CA ALA A 110 -2.67 -2.91 13.66
C ALA A 110 -4.11 -3.40 13.42
N GLY A 111 -5.05 -2.47 13.21
CA GLY A 111 -6.44 -2.76 12.91
C GLY A 111 -6.62 -3.59 11.63
N ALA A 112 -5.93 -3.24 10.54
CA ALA A 112 -5.96 -4.00 9.28
C ALA A 112 -5.51 -5.46 9.46
N PHE A 113 -4.40 -5.67 10.18
CA PHE A 113 -3.82 -6.98 10.43
C PHE A 113 -4.70 -7.82 11.37
N ILE A 114 -5.22 -7.22 12.45
CA ILE A 114 -6.12 -7.88 13.40
C ILE A 114 -7.42 -8.29 12.72
N GLY A 115 -8.03 -7.39 11.94
CA GLY A 115 -9.27 -7.67 11.19
C GLY A 115 -9.09 -8.83 10.22
N ALA A 116 -8.03 -8.82 9.42
CA ALA A 116 -7.69 -9.93 8.52
C ALA A 116 -7.45 -11.23 9.29
N PHE A 117 -6.71 -11.18 10.40
CA PHE A 117 -6.44 -12.34 11.23
C PHE A 117 -7.73 -12.98 11.78
N ILE A 118 -8.64 -12.18 12.32
CA ILE A 118 -9.93 -12.65 12.85
C ILE A 118 -10.74 -13.32 11.73
N MET A 119 -10.92 -12.65 10.59
CA MET A 119 -11.69 -13.19 9.47
C MET A 119 -11.09 -14.51 8.94
N LEU A 120 -9.78 -14.55 8.73
CA LEU A 120 -9.09 -15.74 8.23
C LEU A 120 -9.15 -16.89 9.25
N ARG A 121 -9.08 -16.58 10.55
CA ARG A 121 -9.21 -17.56 11.63
C ARG A 121 -10.62 -18.16 11.69
N ILE A 122 -11.66 -17.35 11.56
CA ILE A 122 -13.07 -17.79 11.49
C ILE A 122 -13.27 -18.71 10.28
N ARG A 123 -12.72 -18.31 9.13
CA ARG A 123 -12.82 -19.09 7.88
C ARG A 123 -11.86 -20.26 7.80
N LYS A 124 -11.01 -20.49 8.81
CA LYS A 124 -9.98 -21.56 8.84
C LYS A 124 -9.04 -21.49 7.62
N ILE A 125 -8.63 -20.29 7.24
CA ILE A 125 -7.68 -20.02 6.14
C ILE A 125 -6.31 -19.68 6.78
N PRO A 126 -5.20 -20.24 6.28
CA PRO A 126 -3.88 -20.00 6.86
C PRO A 126 -3.45 -18.54 6.69
N TYR A 127 -3.37 -17.82 7.80
CA TYR A 127 -3.01 -16.40 7.83
C TYR A 127 -1.64 -16.13 7.21
N SER A 128 -0.66 -17.01 7.44
CA SER A 128 0.70 -16.88 6.90
C SER A 128 0.74 -16.84 5.37
N THR A 129 -0.06 -17.68 4.72
CA THR A 129 -0.15 -17.73 3.27
C THR A 129 -0.73 -16.44 2.70
N CYS A 130 -1.78 -15.90 3.33
CA CYS A 130 -2.36 -14.62 2.94
C CYS A 130 -1.41 -13.45 3.21
N ALA A 131 -0.72 -13.43 4.36
CA ALA A 131 0.23 -12.39 4.71
C ALA A 131 1.41 -12.33 3.72
N ASP A 132 2.02 -13.47 3.42
CA ASP A 132 3.12 -13.56 2.44
C ASP A 132 2.67 -13.21 1.02
N TYR A 133 1.40 -13.46 0.69
CA TYR A 133 0.84 -13.06 -0.59
C TYR A 133 0.67 -11.54 -0.71
N CYS A 134 0.08 -10.91 0.31
CA CYS A 134 -0.27 -9.50 0.30
C CYS A 134 0.92 -8.57 0.56
N ILE A 135 1.90 -8.99 1.37
CA ILE A 135 2.96 -8.11 1.86
C ILE A 135 3.78 -7.40 0.77
N PRO A 136 4.09 -7.97 -0.41
CA PRO A 136 4.85 -7.25 -1.42
C PRO A 136 4.17 -5.96 -1.88
N TYR A 137 2.84 -5.88 -1.85
CA TYR A 137 2.12 -4.71 -2.32
C TYR A 137 2.14 -3.54 -1.33
N ILE A 138 2.47 -3.76 -0.05
CA ILE A 138 2.59 -2.68 0.93
C ILE A 138 3.70 -1.68 0.57
N PRO A 139 4.96 -2.10 0.31
CA PRO A 139 6.02 -1.16 -0.05
C PRO A 139 5.77 -0.48 -1.39
N LEU A 140 5.03 -1.07 -2.33
CA LEU A 140 4.60 -0.31 -3.52
C LEU A 140 3.72 0.89 -3.15
N GLY A 141 2.76 0.69 -2.24
CA GLY A 141 1.90 1.76 -1.74
C GLY A 141 2.68 2.82 -0.98
N GLN A 142 3.66 2.41 -0.18
CA GLN A 142 4.58 3.32 0.52
C GLN A 142 5.41 4.14 -0.48
N ALA A 143 6.00 3.48 -1.48
CA ALA A 143 6.81 4.13 -2.50
C ALA A 143 6.07 5.25 -3.22
N ILE A 144 4.81 5.00 -3.58
CA ILE A 144 3.92 5.98 -4.22
C ILE A 144 3.53 7.06 -3.21
N GLY A 145 3.09 6.67 -2.01
CA GLY A 145 2.65 7.58 -0.95
C GLY A 145 3.70 8.62 -0.54
N ARG A 146 4.99 8.27 -0.58
CA ARG A 146 6.10 9.19 -0.26
C ARG A 146 6.14 10.43 -1.16
N TRP A 147 5.60 10.37 -2.37
CA TRP A 147 5.49 11.54 -3.23
C TRP A 147 4.47 12.57 -2.71
N GLY A 148 3.54 12.18 -1.85
CA GLY A 148 2.73 13.13 -1.10
C GLY A 148 3.57 14.07 -0.25
N ASN A 149 4.63 13.56 0.40
CA ASN A 149 5.52 14.38 1.22
C ASN A 149 6.29 15.42 0.38
N PHE A 150 6.55 15.12 -0.89
CA PHE A 150 7.17 16.08 -1.82
C PHE A 150 6.26 17.28 -2.09
N PHE A 151 4.97 17.07 -2.39
CA PHE A 151 4.02 18.17 -2.59
C PHE A 151 3.79 19.00 -1.32
N ASN A 152 3.76 18.33 -0.16
CA ASN A 152 3.66 18.99 1.14
C ASN A 152 4.98 19.64 1.61
N GLN A 153 6.11 19.30 0.98
CA GLN A 153 7.46 19.71 1.39
C GLN A 153 7.76 19.38 2.85
N GLU A 154 7.42 18.16 3.26
CA GLU A 154 7.58 17.66 4.62
C GLU A 154 8.42 16.39 4.63
N ALA A 155 8.70 15.87 5.83
CA ALA A 155 9.39 14.61 6.03
C ALA A 155 10.76 14.51 5.31
N PHE A 156 11.52 15.61 5.34
CA PHE A 156 12.89 15.73 4.84
C PHE A 156 13.92 15.44 5.95
N GLY A 157 15.19 15.32 5.56
CA GLY A 157 16.30 15.05 6.48
C GLY A 157 17.08 16.30 6.90
N THR A 158 18.22 16.08 7.54
CA THR A 158 19.20 17.12 7.88
C THR A 158 19.80 17.76 6.64
N THR A 159 20.54 18.85 6.85
CA THR A 159 21.28 19.54 5.78
C THR A 159 22.35 18.62 5.16
N THR A 160 22.65 18.84 3.88
CA THR A 160 23.52 18.00 3.06
C THR A 160 24.22 18.79 1.95
N ASN A 161 25.41 18.32 1.57
CA ASN A 161 26.17 18.83 0.42
C ASN A 161 26.08 17.92 -0.81
N LEU A 162 25.21 16.91 -0.78
CA LEU A 162 25.03 15.97 -1.88
C LEU A 162 24.36 16.67 -3.08
N PRO A 163 24.68 16.25 -4.32
CA PRO A 163 24.21 16.95 -5.52
C PRO A 163 22.67 16.90 -5.68
N TRP A 164 22.00 15.92 -5.09
CA TRP A 164 20.54 15.78 -5.07
C TRP A 164 19.88 16.36 -3.80
N GLY A 165 20.56 17.24 -3.07
CA GLY A 165 19.95 17.97 -1.95
C GLY A 165 18.76 18.82 -2.41
N MET A 166 17.70 18.87 -1.60
CA MET A 166 16.45 19.58 -1.89
C MET A 166 16.36 20.87 -1.08
N THR A 167 15.83 21.95 -1.66
CA THR A 167 15.50 23.19 -0.95
C THR A 167 14.08 23.64 -1.29
N SER A 168 13.43 24.33 -0.35
CA SER A 168 12.21 25.10 -0.61
C SER A 168 12.04 26.18 0.46
N ALA A 169 11.21 27.19 0.19
CA ALA A 169 10.88 28.20 1.19
C ALA A 169 10.24 27.60 2.46
N THR A 170 9.45 26.53 2.29
CA THR A 170 8.84 25.79 3.41
C THR A 170 9.89 25.07 4.25
N VAL A 171 10.84 24.39 3.60
CA VAL A 171 11.97 23.71 4.27
C VAL A 171 12.81 24.72 5.04
N GLN A 172 13.20 25.82 4.40
CA GLN A 172 14.00 26.89 5.02
C GLN A 172 13.31 27.43 6.27
N ARG A 173 12.02 27.78 6.16
CA ARG A 173 11.21 28.26 7.30
C ARG A 173 11.17 27.24 8.42
N TYR A 174 10.92 25.96 8.11
CA TYR A 174 10.88 24.90 9.11
C TYR A 174 12.22 24.76 9.84
N LEU A 175 13.35 24.75 9.12
CA LEU A 175 14.68 24.64 9.71
C LEU A 175 14.97 25.82 10.64
N SER A 176 14.70 27.05 10.21
CA SER A 176 14.90 28.25 11.03
C SER A 176 14.09 28.21 12.33
N SER A 177 12.88 27.65 12.31
CA SER A 177 12.00 27.63 13.48
C SER A 177 12.21 26.42 14.39
N ASN A 178 12.59 25.26 13.87
CA ASN A 178 12.57 23.99 14.61
C ASN A 178 13.94 23.32 14.74
N CYS A 179 14.95 23.74 13.98
CA CYS A 179 16.25 23.10 13.91
C CYS A 179 17.38 24.13 14.04
N PRO A 180 17.58 24.75 15.22
CA PRO A 180 18.55 25.84 15.40
C PRO A 180 20.01 25.44 15.12
N ASN A 181 20.30 24.15 15.12
CA ASN A 181 21.65 23.61 14.86
C ASN A 181 21.92 23.33 13.37
N LEU A 182 20.95 23.58 12.48
CA LEU A 182 21.09 23.35 11.04
C LEU A 182 21.03 24.70 10.30
N ASP A 183 21.87 24.86 9.27
CA ASP A 183 21.81 26.05 8.40
C ASP A 183 20.56 25.98 7.51
N PRO A 184 19.58 26.89 7.66
CA PRO A 184 18.35 26.87 6.89
C PRO A 184 18.55 27.13 5.39
N ASN A 185 19.70 27.69 4.98
CA ASN A 185 20.00 27.98 3.57
C ASN A 185 20.64 26.79 2.85
N MET A 186 21.04 25.75 3.57
CA MET A 186 21.63 24.56 2.97
C MET A 186 20.55 23.60 2.44
N PRO A 187 20.82 22.88 1.33
CA PRO A 187 19.96 21.78 0.89
C PRO A 187 19.80 20.71 1.96
N VAL A 188 18.64 20.06 1.99
CA VAL A 188 18.36 18.92 2.89
C VAL A 188 18.37 17.60 2.14
N HIS A 189 18.60 16.51 2.86
CA HIS A 189 18.37 15.17 2.31
C HIS A 189 16.88 15.00 1.94
N PRO A 190 16.52 14.72 0.67
CA PRO A 190 15.15 14.38 0.29
C PRO A 190 14.79 12.96 0.75
N THR A 191 14.56 12.78 2.05
CA THR A 191 14.32 11.44 2.65
C THR A 191 13.08 10.77 2.08
N PHE A 192 12.06 11.52 1.64
CA PHE A 192 10.92 10.96 0.90
C PHE A 192 11.37 10.16 -0.33
N LEU A 193 12.38 10.65 -1.06
CA LEU A 193 12.90 10.02 -2.27
C LEU A 193 13.71 8.77 -1.92
N TYR A 194 14.51 8.82 -0.85
CA TYR A 194 15.25 7.65 -0.36
C TYR A 194 14.30 6.52 0.04
N GLU A 195 13.24 6.84 0.80
CA GLU A 195 12.20 5.89 1.18
C GLU A 195 11.45 5.38 -0.05
N SER A 196 11.07 6.26 -0.98
CA SER A 196 10.35 5.88 -2.20
C SER A 196 11.13 4.89 -3.06
N ILE A 197 12.42 5.16 -3.29
CA ILE A 197 13.30 4.27 -4.06
C ILE A 197 13.48 2.94 -3.34
N TRP A 198 13.74 2.97 -2.03
CA TRP A 198 13.92 1.73 -1.27
C TRP A 198 12.65 0.88 -1.25
N ASP A 199 11.49 1.48 -1.01
CA ASP A 199 10.23 0.77 -0.97
C ASP A 199 9.91 0.17 -2.35
N LEU A 200 10.24 0.86 -3.45
CA LEU A 200 10.11 0.30 -4.79
C LEU A 200 11.06 -0.89 -5.03
N VAL A 201 12.33 -0.79 -4.60
CA VAL A 201 13.28 -1.90 -4.64
C VAL A 201 12.79 -3.08 -3.79
N MET A 202 12.28 -2.79 -2.59
CA MET A 202 11.71 -3.77 -1.67
C MET A 202 10.53 -4.51 -2.30
N PHE A 203 9.63 -3.81 -3.00
CA PHE A 203 8.55 -4.43 -3.76
C PHE A 203 9.07 -5.50 -4.72
N PHE A 204 10.07 -5.18 -5.56
CA PHE A 204 10.65 -6.15 -6.50
C PHE A 204 11.38 -7.31 -5.81
N ILE A 205 12.13 -7.03 -4.73
CA ILE A 205 12.76 -8.06 -3.90
C ILE A 205 11.71 -9.03 -3.38
N LEU A 206 10.61 -8.52 -2.81
CA LEU A 206 9.56 -9.35 -2.22
C LEU A 206 8.79 -10.15 -3.28
N LEU A 207 8.58 -9.60 -4.48
CA LEU A 207 8.01 -10.38 -5.58
C LEU A 207 8.91 -11.57 -5.96
N LYS A 208 10.24 -11.38 -5.95
CA LYS A 208 11.20 -12.46 -6.21
C LYS A 208 11.24 -13.48 -5.06
N VAL A 209 11.29 -13.01 -3.81
CA VAL A 209 11.28 -13.87 -2.62
C VAL A 209 10.01 -14.71 -2.56
N ARG A 210 8.83 -14.11 -2.79
CA ARG A 210 7.54 -14.81 -2.75
C ARG A 210 7.49 -16.01 -3.70
N LYS A 211 8.11 -15.92 -4.89
CA LYS A 211 8.16 -17.03 -5.87
C LYS A 211 8.89 -18.27 -5.35
N HIS A 212 9.89 -18.08 -4.49
CA HIS A 212 10.73 -19.17 -3.97
C HIS A 212 10.43 -19.53 -2.52
N SER A 213 9.68 -18.66 -1.83
CA SER A 213 9.37 -18.81 -0.42
C SER A 213 8.41 -19.97 -0.18
N LYS A 214 8.85 -20.93 0.65
CA LYS A 214 8.13 -22.17 0.97
C LYS A 214 7.72 -22.23 2.44
N ARG A 215 8.18 -21.28 3.26
CA ARG A 215 7.99 -21.25 4.71
C ARG A 215 6.91 -20.22 5.06
N PRO A 216 6.13 -20.43 6.13
CA PRO A 216 5.14 -19.44 6.57
C PRO A 216 5.82 -18.13 6.97
N PHE A 217 5.21 -16.99 6.66
CA PHE A 217 5.67 -15.62 6.98
C PHE A 217 7.06 -15.23 6.45
N GLU A 218 7.68 -16.05 5.62
CA GLU A 218 9.05 -15.80 5.17
C GLU A 218 9.15 -14.53 4.30
N THR A 219 8.17 -14.27 3.44
CA THR A 219 8.14 -13.03 2.65
C THR A 219 7.86 -11.83 3.56
N LEU A 220 6.97 -11.98 4.55
CA LEU A 220 6.71 -10.96 5.56
C LEU A 220 7.96 -10.63 6.39
N CYS A 221 8.73 -11.64 6.82
CA CYS A 221 9.95 -11.43 7.58
C CYS A 221 11.02 -10.68 6.77
N VAL A 222 11.17 -11.01 5.48
CA VAL A 222 12.08 -10.24 4.60
C VAL A 222 11.65 -8.78 4.50
N TYR A 223 10.35 -8.50 4.39
CA TYR A 223 9.84 -7.13 4.44
C TYR A 223 10.16 -6.45 5.77
N MET A 224 9.89 -7.10 6.91
CA MET A 224 10.16 -6.53 8.24
C MET A 224 11.64 -6.19 8.43
N ILE A 225 12.54 -7.08 8.00
CA ILE A 225 13.99 -6.88 8.08
C ILE A 225 14.40 -5.73 7.16
N GLY A 226 14.01 -5.78 5.89
CA GLY A 226 14.45 -4.82 4.89
C GLY A 226 13.89 -3.42 5.11
N TYR A 227 12.58 -3.31 5.37
CA TYR A 227 11.93 -2.05 5.72
C TYR A 227 12.47 -1.51 7.03
N GLY A 228 12.55 -2.34 8.09
CA GLY A 228 13.07 -1.91 9.39
C GLY A 228 14.51 -1.40 9.30
N PHE A 229 15.40 -2.12 8.58
CA PHE A 229 16.79 -1.70 8.43
C PHE A 229 16.91 -0.31 7.80
N VAL A 230 16.27 -0.08 6.66
CA VAL A 230 16.36 1.23 5.99
C VAL A 230 15.59 2.31 6.73
N ARG A 231 14.43 1.99 7.32
CA ARG A 231 13.68 2.95 8.14
C ARG A 231 14.49 3.39 9.36
N PHE A 232 15.28 2.52 9.97
CA PHE A 232 16.19 2.89 11.06
C PHE A 232 17.25 3.91 10.61
N LEU A 233 17.86 3.70 9.44
CA LEU A 233 18.87 4.59 8.88
C LEU A 233 18.29 5.94 8.48
N ILE A 234 17.17 5.94 7.73
CA ILE A 234 16.52 7.17 7.25
C ILE A 234 15.95 7.96 8.41
N GLU A 235 15.36 7.30 9.42
CA GLU A 235 14.90 8.00 10.62
C GLU A 235 16.06 8.71 11.31
N GLY A 236 17.29 8.19 11.26
CA GLY A 236 18.49 8.88 11.77
C GLY A 236 18.74 10.22 11.07
N LEU A 237 18.41 10.34 9.78
CA LEU A 237 18.54 11.57 9.01
C LEU A 237 17.39 12.55 9.23
N ARG A 238 16.22 12.10 9.69
CA ARG A 238 15.00 12.94 9.78
C ARG A 238 15.11 14.03 10.84
N THR A 239 14.52 15.19 10.54
CA THR A 239 14.44 16.35 11.45
C THR A 239 13.17 16.36 12.30
N ASP A 240 12.07 15.77 11.82
CA ASP A 240 10.73 15.78 12.41
C ASP A 240 10.37 14.44 13.07
N SER A 241 11.28 13.88 13.86
CA SER A 241 11.08 12.53 14.45
C SER A 241 10.09 12.52 15.61
N LEU A 242 9.27 11.48 15.69
CA LEU A 242 8.43 11.22 16.85
C LEU A 242 9.25 10.52 17.92
N TYR A 243 9.18 11.00 19.17
CA TYR A 243 9.90 10.45 20.31
C TYR A 243 8.98 9.65 21.23
N ILE A 244 9.52 8.64 21.89
CA ILE A 244 8.76 7.82 22.86
C ILE A 244 8.66 8.62 24.17
N GLY A 245 7.49 9.20 24.44
CA GLY A 245 7.26 10.00 25.63
C GLY A 245 8.30 11.13 25.76
N HIS A 246 8.94 11.22 26.92
CA HIS A 246 10.01 12.19 27.19
C HIS A 246 11.43 11.63 26.97
N THR A 247 11.57 10.52 26.25
CA THR A 247 12.88 9.91 25.98
C THR A 247 13.52 10.49 24.71
N ASN A 248 14.83 10.34 24.57
CA ASN A 248 15.56 10.67 23.33
C ASN A 248 15.49 9.55 22.27
N ILE A 249 14.59 8.58 22.43
CA ILE A 249 14.46 7.45 21.51
C ILE A 249 13.40 7.78 20.47
N ARG A 250 13.80 7.77 19.20
CA ARG A 250 12.89 7.94 18.06
C ARG A 250 12.01 6.70 17.91
N THR A 251 10.69 6.86 17.92
CA THR A 251 9.70 5.79 17.86
C THR A 251 9.90 4.89 16.64
N SER A 252 10.17 5.48 15.46
CA SER A 252 10.39 4.71 14.24
C SER A 252 11.65 3.85 14.31
N GLN A 253 12.72 4.31 14.98
CA GLN A 253 13.95 3.53 15.16
C GLN A 253 13.74 2.36 16.10
N ALA A 254 13.06 2.58 17.23
CA ALA A 254 12.71 1.52 18.17
C ALA A 254 11.86 0.42 17.51
N LEU A 255 10.80 0.82 16.80
CA LEU A 255 9.97 -0.12 16.05
C LEU A 255 10.78 -0.87 14.99
N SER A 256 11.63 -0.16 14.25
CA SER A 256 12.49 -0.76 13.23
C SER A 256 13.40 -1.86 13.79
N MET A 257 14.02 -1.63 14.95
CA MET A 257 14.82 -2.65 15.63
C MET A 257 13.97 -3.88 15.98
N ILE A 258 12.78 -3.69 16.54
CA ILE A 258 11.86 -4.79 16.88
C ILE A 258 11.50 -5.60 15.62
N LEU A 259 11.17 -4.93 14.52
CA LEU A 259 10.83 -5.58 13.25
C LEU A 259 12.00 -6.42 12.72
N VAL A 260 13.22 -5.87 12.73
CA VAL A 260 14.44 -6.56 12.27
C VAL A 260 14.74 -7.78 13.14
N PHE A 261 14.77 -7.62 14.47
CA PHE A 261 15.07 -8.73 15.38
C PHE A 261 14.02 -9.82 15.30
N PHE A 262 12.73 -9.47 15.33
CA PHE A 262 11.66 -10.46 15.20
C PHE A 262 11.71 -11.18 13.85
N GLY A 263 11.90 -10.44 12.76
CA GLY A 263 12.02 -11.01 11.42
C GLY A 263 13.19 -12.00 11.32
N LEU A 264 14.36 -11.65 11.87
CA LEU A 264 15.54 -12.51 11.88
C LEU A 264 15.35 -13.77 12.74
N ILE A 265 14.83 -13.62 13.95
CA ILE A 265 14.59 -14.77 14.84
C ILE A 265 13.58 -15.71 14.21
N TYR A 266 12.48 -15.19 13.68
CA TYR A 266 11.43 -15.99 13.06
C TYR A 266 11.92 -16.72 11.81
N ILE A 267 12.64 -16.02 10.91
CA ILE A 267 13.13 -16.65 9.68
C ILE A 267 14.17 -17.74 9.97
N ILE A 268 15.05 -17.55 10.97
CA ILE A 268 15.99 -18.59 11.41
C ILE A 268 15.24 -19.78 12.00
N TYR A 269 14.27 -19.52 12.89
CA TYR A 269 13.47 -20.56 13.54
C TYR A 269 12.71 -21.42 12.52
N VAL A 270 12.03 -20.81 11.54
CA VAL A 270 11.19 -21.53 10.58
C VAL A 270 12.02 -22.36 9.60
N HIS A 271 13.25 -21.91 9.29
CA HIS A 271 14.21 -22.66 8.49
C HIS A 271 14.80 -23.83 9.27
N TYR A 272 15.18 -23.62 10.53
CA TYR A 272 15.68 -24.67 11.42
C TYR A 272 14.64 -25.77 11.66
N LYS A 273 13.38 -25.40 11.88
CA LYS A 273 12.26 -26.35 12.08
C LYS A 273 11.73 -26.95 10.78
N GLU A 274 12.24 -26.53 9.64
CA GLU A 274 11.75 -26.92 8.32
C GLU A 274 10.21 -26.88 8.19
N THR A 275 9.56 -25.86 8.77
CA THR A 275 8.11 -25.74 8.75
C THR A 275 7.63 -25.40 7.34
N LYS A 276 6.69 -26.15 6.78
CA LYS A 276 6.15 -25.87 5.43
C LYS A 276 4.96 -24.91 5.51
N ARG A 277 4.87 -23.98 4.56
CA ARG A 277 3.69 -23.11 4.42
C ARG A 277 2.47 -23.96 4.07
N LEU A 278 1.35 -23.69 4.74
CA LEU A 278 0.08 -24.37 4.48
C LEU A 278 -0.52 -23.89 3.15
N PRO A 279 -0.99 -24.79 2.26
CA PRO A 279 -1.71 -24.39 1.06
C PRO A 279 -3.06 -23.76 1.42
N LEU A 280 -3.61 -22.95 0.51
CA LEU A 280 -4.98 -22.46 0.67
C LEU A 280 -5.97 -23.63 0.57
N PRO A 281 -7.02 -23.67 1.42
CA PRO A 281 -8.08 -24.68 1.32
C PRO A 281 -8.82 -24.63 -0.02
N ALA A 282 -9.20 -25.79 -0.58
CA ALA A 282 -9.91 -25.90 -1.87
C ALA A 282 -11.20 -25.05 -1.94
N LYS A 283 -11.93 -24.94 -0.82
CA LYS A 283 -13.12 -24.09 -0.69
C LYS A 283 -12.90 -22.60 -1.02
N CYS A 284 -11.65 -22.13 -1.02
CA CYS A 284 -11.33 -20.76 -1.41
C CYS A 284 -11.47 -20.55 -2.92
N PHE A 285 -11.45 -21.61 -3.73
CA PHE A 285 -11.52 -21.55 -5.19
C PHE A 285 -12.88 -21.96 -5.77
N ALA A 286 -13.71 -22.65 -4.97
CA ALA A 286 -14.99 -23.23 -5.43
C ALA A 286 -15.94 -22.21 -6.10
N ALA A 287 -16.03 -20.99 -5.56
CA ALA A 287 -16.87 -19.94 -6.14
C ALA A 287 -16.30 -19.40 -7.47
N GLU A 288 -14.98 -19.34 -7.60
CA GLU A 288 -14.29 -18.88 -8.81
C GLU A 288 -14.34 -19.93 -9.91
N GLU A 289 -14.20 -21.22 -9.56
CA GLU A 289 -14.38 -22.36 -10.46
C GLU A 289 -15.81 -22.43 -11.01
N SER A 290 -16.82 -22.22 -10.15
CA SER A 290 -18.23 -22.17 -10.58
C SER A 290 -18.51 -20.99 -11.52
N ARG A 291 -17.97 -19.79 -11.23
CA ARG A 291 -18.10 -18.62 -12.12
C ARG A 291 -17.35 -18.81 -13.45
N ALA A 292 -16.17 -19.41 -13.42
CA ALA A 292 -15.40 -19.71 -14.64
C ALA A 292 -16.16 -20.70 -15.54
N ALA A 293 -16.74 -21.75 -14.96
CA ALA A 293 -17.58 -22.70 -15.68
C ALA A 293 -18.83 -22.04 -16.27
N ALA A 294 -19.52 -21.17 -15.52
CA ALA A 294 -20.67 -20.42 -16.01
C ALA A 294 -20.31 -19.44 -17.14
N SER A 295 -19.17 -18.76 -17.04
CA SER A 295 -18.66 -17.85 -18.07
C SER A 295 -18.30 -18.61 -19.36
N ALA A 296 -17.64 -19.77 -19.24
CA ALA A 296 -17.30 -20.61 -20.39
C ALA A 296 -18.58 -21.09 -21.10
N ALA A 297 -19.57 -21.61 -20.36
CA ALA A 297 -20.85 -22.04 -20.92
C ALA A 297 -21.62 -20.91 -21.59
N SER A 298 -21.55 -19.67 -21.06
CA SER A 298 -22.18 -18.51 -21.69
C SER A 298 -21.45 -18.05 -22.96
N THR A 299 -20.15 -18.30 -23.05
CA THR A 299 -19.32 -17.98 -24.23
C THR A 299 -19.57 -18.99 -25.34
N GLU A 300 -19.62 -20.28 -25.01
CA GLU A 300 -20.02 -21.35 -25.94
C GLU A 300 -21.42 -21.08 -26.51
N LYS A 301 -22.42 -20.81 -25.66
CA LYS A 301 -23.77 -20.47 -26.14
C LYS A 301 -23.83 -19.26 -27.08
N LYS A 302 -22.97 -18.26 -26.85
CA LYS A 302 -22.89 -17.08 -27.73
C LYS A 302 -22.23 -17.42 -29.06
N THR A 303 -21.22 -18.27 -29.02
CA THR A 303 -20.48 -18.73 -30.21
C THR A 303 -21.37 -19.63 -31.07
N ASP A 304 -22.14 -20.53 -30.44
CA ASP A 304 -23.11 -21.39 -31.13
C ASP A 304 -24.23 -20.55 -31.77
N ALA A 305 -24.76 -19.56 -31.06
CA ALA A 305 -25.79 -18.66 -31.59
C ALA A 305 -25.28 -17.76 -32.74
N GLU A 306 -24.04 -17.27 -32.68
CA GLU A 306 -23.41 -16.56 -33.81
C GLU A 306 -23.15 -17.49 -35.00
N THR A 307 -22.81 -18.76 -34.76
CA THR A 307 -22.57 -19.74 -35.82
C THR A 307 -23.88 -20.15 -36.52
N GLU A 308 -24.96 -20.35 -35.76
CA GLU A 308 -26.31 -20.61 -36.30
C GLU A 308 -26.82 -19.41 -37.12
N ALA A 309 -26.68 -18.17 -36.62
CA ALA A 309 -27.09 -16.97 -37.34
C ALA A 309 -26.31 -16.74 -38.65
N VAL A 310 -25.02 -17.10 -38.70
CA VAL A 310 -24.21 -17.05 -39.93
C VAL A 310 -24.63 -18.17 -40.91
N SER A 311 -25.02 -19.34 -40.41
CA SER A 311 -25.50 -20.44 -41.24
C SER A 311 -26.86 -20.15 -41.89
N GLU A 312 -27.81 -19.57 -41.14
CA GLU A 312 -29.12 -19.16 -41.66
C GLU A 312 -29.00 -18.03 -42.69
N ALA A 313 -28.12 -17.05 -42.45
CA ALA A 313 -27.83 -15.98 -43.42
C ALA A 313 -27.18 -16.51 -44.72
N SER A 314 -26.45 -17.63 -44.67
CA SER A 314 -25.84 -18.26 -45.86
C SER A 314 -26.80 -19.14 -46.66
N SER A 315 -27.90 -19.60 -46.06
CA SER A 315 -28.93 -20.39 -46.76
C SER A 315 -30.00 -19.54 -47.47
N GLU A 316 -30.07 -18.24 -47.19
CA GLU A 316 -30.99 -17.31 -47.87
C GLU A 316 -30.41 -16.68 -49.16
N GLU A 317 -29.15 -16.97 -49.52
CA GLU A 317 -28.44 -16.34 -50.67
C GLU A 317 -28.26 -17.23 -51.93
N ASP A 318 -28.99 -18.35 -52.12
CA ASP A 318 -28.96 -19.13 -53.38
C ASP A 318 -30.23 -18.95 -54.26
N PRO A 319 -30.27 -17.94 -55.16
CA PRO A 319 -31.31 -17.82 -56.17
C PRO A 319 -30.91 -18.60 -57.43
N SER A 320 -30.89 -19.94 -57.39
CA SER A 320 -30.74 -20.72 -58.63
C SER A 320 -31.37 -22.11 -58.59
N LYS A 321 -32.70 -22.19 -58.72
CA LYS A 321 -33.41 -23.25 -59.49
C LYS A 321 -34.92 -23.05 -59.43
N GLU A 322 -35.48 -22.44 -60.48
CA GLU A 322 -36.75 -22.85 -61.09
C GLU A 322 -36.98 -22.07 -62.38
N ALA A 323 -36.74 -22.71 -63.53
CA ALA A 323 -37.44 -22.49 -64.80
C ALA A 323 -36.86 -23.40 -65.90
N LYS A 324 -37.30 -24.66 -65.91
CA LYS A 324 -37.36 -25.51 -67.10
C LYS A 324 -38.64 -26.32 -67.02
N THR A 325 -39.70 -25.89 -67.72
CA THR A 325 -40.53 -26.73 -68.61
C THR A 325 -41.61 -25.89 -69.28
N GLU A 326 -41.69 -26.11 -70.59
CA GLU A 326 -42.77 -25.80 -71.57
C GLU A 326 -43.02 -24.35 -71.97
#